data_AF-A0A527GJI0-F1
#
_entry.id   AF-A0A527GJI0-F1
#
_cell.length_a   1.000
_cell.length_b   1.000
_cell.length_c   1.000
_cell.angle_alpha   90.00
_cell.angle_beta   90.00
_cell.angle_gamma   90.00
#
_symmetry.space_group_name_H-M   'P 1'
#
loop_
_entity.id
_entity.type
_entity.pdbx_description
1 polymer ?
#
loop_
_entity_poly.entity_id
_entity_poly.type
_entity_poly.pdbx_seq_one_letter_code
_entity_poly.pdbx_strand_id
1 'polypeptide(L)'
;MTVAVSPDGLPALVLNADYRPLSYYPLSLWSWQDAIKAVFLDRVNIVAEYEHAVSSPTFSMKLPSVVSLKAYVKPSRHPAFTRFNVFLRDRFQCQ
;
A
#
# COMPACT_ATOMS: atom_id res chain seq x y z
N MET A 1 1.84 -7.95 -0.96
CA MET A 1 1.18 -8.37 0.30
C MET A 1 0.67 -7.12 0.98
N THR A 2 -0.61 -7.06 1.35
CA THR A 2 -1.16 -5.99 2.19
C THR A 2 -0.83 -6.33 3.63
N VAL A 3 0.01 -5.52 4.28
CA VAL A 3 0.41 -5.76 5.67
C VAL A 3 -0.52 -4.97 6.59
N ALA A 4 -1.00 -5.57 7.67
CA ALA A 4 -1.58 -4.83 8.78
C ALA A 4 -0.43 -4.14 9.53
N VAL A 5 -0.18 -2.87 9.23
CA VAL A 5 0.92 -2.10 9.82
C VAL A 5 0.33 -1.16 10.86
N SER A 6 0.97 -1.05 12.03
CA SER A 6 0.63 -0.01 13.01
C SER A 6 0.91 1.38 12.42
N PRO A 7 0.14 2.42 12.78
CA PRO A 7 0.37 3.79 12.27
C PRO A 7 1.80 4.29 12.54
N ASP A 8 2.37 3.90 13.68
CA ASP A 8 3.76 4.23 14.07
C ASP A 8 4.81 3.55 13.18
N GLY A 9 4.42 2.53 12.41
CA GLY A 9 5.28 1.78 11.50
C GLY A 9 5.52 2.46 10.16
N LEU A 10 5.05 3.70 9.96
CA LEU A 10 5.24 4.50 8.74
C LEU A 10 4.86 3.74 7.43
N PRO A 11 3.64 3.16 7.35
CA PRO A 11 3.24 2.40 6.17
C PRO A 11 3.11 3.27 4.92
N ALA A 12 3.50 2.74 3.77
CA ALA A 12 3.30 3.41 2.50
C ALA A 12 1.96 3.01 1.86
N LEU A 13 1.15 3.99 1.45
CA LEU A 13 -0.05 3.75 0.65
C LEU A 13 0.34 3.45 -0.80
N VAL A 14 -0.18 2.34 -1.32
CA VAL A 14 0.09 1.87 -2.68
C VAL A 14 -1.11 2.12 -3.57
N LEU A 15 -0.88 2.91 -4.60
CA LEU A 15 -1.84 3.22 -5.65
C LEU A 15 -1.48 2.44 -6.91
N ASN A 16 -2.49 2.25 -7.75
CA ASN A 16 -2.30 1.73 -9.10
C ASN A 16 -1.70 2.81 -10.02
N ALA A 17 -1.38 2.44 -11.26
CA ALA A 17 -0.78 3.35 -12.24
C ALA A 17 -1.69 4.53 -12.64
N ASP A 18 -3.01 4.41 -12.43
CA ASP A 18 -3.99 5.48 -12.59
C ASP A 18 -4.23 6.30 -11.31
N TYR A 19 -3.35 6.16 -10.30
CA TYR A 19 -3.41 6.83 -9.00
C TYR A 19 -4.69 6.50 -8.20
N ARG A 20 -5.39 5.42 -8.57
CA ARG A 20 -6.53 4.91 -7.80
C ARG A 20 -6.08 3.85 -6.80
N PRO A 21 -6.76 3.69 -5.66
CA PRO A 21 -6.43 2.66 -4.68
C PRO A 21 -6.55 1.27 -5.30
N LEU A 22 -5.58 0.40 -5.01
CA LEU A 22 -5.56 -0.97 -5.53
C LEU A 22 -6.64 -1.85 -4.86
N SER A 23 -6.92 -1.57 -3.59
CA SER A 23 -7.97 -2.19 -2.77
C SER A 23 -8.69 -1.13 -1.95
N TYR A 24 -10.02 -1.23 -1.89
CA TYR A 24 -10.85 -0.34 -1.06
C TYR A 24 -10.84 -0.72 0.42
N TYR A 25 -10.78 -2.02 0.74
CA TYR A 25 -10.63 -2.50 2.12
C TYR A 25 -10.07 -3.94 2.14
N PRO A 26 -9.02 -4.23 2.94
CA PRO A 26 -8.17 -3.26 3.63
C PRO A 26 -7.42 -2.38 2.61
N LEU A 27 -7.06 -1.16 3.03
CA LEU A 27 -6.24 -0.28 2.21
C LEU A 27 -4.96 -1.00 1.77
N SER A 28 -4.51 -0.71 0.56
CA SER A 28 -3.29 -1.29 0.00
C SER A 28 -2.06 -0.65 0.62
N LEU A 29 -1.65 -1.17 1.79
CA LEU A 29 -0.49 -0.68 2.53
C LEU A 29 0.70 -1.61 2.36
N TRP A 30 1.88 -1.02 2.20
CA TRP A 30 3.18 -1.68 2.29
C TRP A 30 3.94 -1.20 3.52
N SER A 31 4.88 -2.02 3.97
CA SER A 31 5.92 -1.57 4.89
C SER A 31 6.80 -0.52 4.20
N TRP A 32 7.38 0.42 4.95
CA TRP A 32 8.31 1.39 4.37
C TRP A 32 9.53 0.70 3.74
N GLN A 33 9.97 -0.44 4.26
CA GLN A 33 11.06 -1.23 3.71
C GLN A 33 10.73 -1.78 2.31
N ASP A 34 9.51 -2.28 2.12
CA ASP A 34 9.07 -2.77 0.81
C ASP A 34 8.85 -1.63 -0.18
N ALA A 35 8.38 -0.47 0.30
CA ALA A 35 8.26 0.73 -0.52
C ALA A 35 9.62 1.21 -1.03
N ILE A 36 10.63 1.32 -0.17
CA ILE A 36 12.00 1.64 -0.56
C ILE A 36 12.54 0.63 -1.58
N LYS A 37 12.37 -0.67 -1.30
CA LYS A 37 12.80 -1.74 -2.21
C LYS A 37 12.17 -1.57 -3.61
N ALA A 38 10.89 -1.20 -3.67
CA ALA A 38 10.21 -0.97 -4.94
C ALA A 38 10.71 0.29 -5.67
N VAL A 39 11.08 1.35 -4.93
CA VAL A 39 11.71 2.56 -5.49
C VAL A 39 13.06 2.22 -6.12
N PHE A 40 13.93 1.49 -5.41
CA PHE A 40 15.23 1.07 -5.95
C PHE A 40 15.14 0.11 -7.13
N LEU A 41 14.09 -0.71 -7.19
CA LEU A 41 13.82 -1.59 -8.33
C LEU A 41 13.10 -0.86 -9.48
N ASP A 42 12.91 0.45 -9.37
CA ASP A 42 12.24 1.29 -10.37
C ASP A 42 10.80 0.85 -10.72
N ARG A 43 10.10 0.22 -9.77
CA ARG A 43 8.75 -0.35 -9.99
C ARG A 43 7.62 0.61 -9.65
N VAL A 44 7.92 1.69 -8.93
CA VAL A 44 6.94 2.65 -8.42
C VAL A 44 7.40 4.10 -8.64
N ASN A 45 6.45 5.01 -8.68
CA ASN A 45 6.69 6.45 -8.59
C ASN A 45 6.36 6.92 -7.17
N ILE A 46 7.17 7.82 -6.63
CA ILE A 46 6.91 8.47 -5.34
C ILE A 46 5.93 9.62 -5.57
N VAL A 47 4.81 9.61 -4.84
CA VAL A 47 3.77 10.64 -4.90
C VAL A 47 3.87 11.58 -3.71
N ALA A 48 4.12 11.02 -2.53
CA ALA A 48 4.33 11.76 -1.31
C ALA A 48 5.35 11.03 -0.41
N GLU A 49 5.99 11.81 0.45
CA GLU A 49 7.03 11.35 1.36
C GLU A 49 6.66 11.74 2.79
N TYR A 50 7.19 11.02 3.77
CA TYR A 50 7.22 11.43 5.16
C TYR A 50 8.37 12.41 5.39
N GLU A 51 8.29 13.20 6.46
CA GLU A 51 9.44 14.00 6.92
C GLU A 51 10.54 13.15 7.55
N HIS A 52 10.26 11.89 7.89
CA HIS A 52 11.26 10.95 8.37
C HIS A 52 12.19 10.52 7.24
N ALA A 53 13.49 10.66 7.45
CA ALA A 53 14.52 10.23 6.51
C ALA A 53 15.26 9.00 7.05
N VAL A 54 15.60 8.09 6.13
CA VAL A 54 16.48 6.97 6.40
C VAL A 54 17.82 7.20 5.74
N SER A 55 18.88 6.83 6.46
CA SER A 55 20.24 7.02 6.02
C SER A 55 21.04 5.74 6.11
N SER A 56 21.94 5.59 5.14
CA SER A 56 23.09 4.71 5.15
C SER A 56 24.34 5.59 5.18
N PRO A 57 25.53 5.04 5.44
CA PRO A 57 26.76 5.83 5.48
C PRO A 57 27.04 6.66 4.21
N THR A 58 26.51 6.23 3.05
CA THR A 58 26.78 6.86 1.74
C THR A 58 25.54 7.49 1.08
N PHE A 59 24.35 7.31 1.64
CA PHE A 59 23.10 7.72 0.99
C PHE A 59 22.01 8.04 2.02
N SER A 60 21.22 9.08 1.76
CA SER A 60 20.08 9.47 2.59
C SER A 60 18.87 9.76 1.71
N MET A 61 17.70 9.32 2.12
CA MET A 61 16.43 9.63 1.44
C MET A 61 15.27 9.76 2.43
N LYS A 62 14.26 10.54 2.06
CA LYS A 62 12.98 10.57 2.79
C LYS A 62 12.21 9.28 2.55
N LEU A 63 11.45 8.86 3.57
CA LEU A 63 10.61 7.67 3.45
C LEU A 63 9.40 7.95 2.55
N PRO A 64 9.10 7.08 1.57
CA PRO A 64 7.89 7.25 0.76
C PRO A 64 6.64 6.95 1.60
N SER A 65 5.68 7.89 1.61
CA SER A 65 4.39 7.73 2.28
C SER A 65 3.28 7.30 1.32
N VAL A 66 3.34 7.75 0.06
CA VAL A 66 2.42 7.35 -1.00
C VAL A 66 3.20 7.02 -2.26
N VAL A 67 2.97 5.84 -2.83
CA VAL A 67 3.60 5.37 -4.06
C VAL A 67 2.56 4.91 -5.06
N SER A 68 2.82 5.11 -6.36
CA SER A 68 2.00 4.54 -7.44
C SER A 68 2.79 3.51 -8.24
N LEU A 69 2.16 2.39 -8.59
CA LEU A 69 2.76 1.38 -9.45
C LEU A 69 3.00 1.95 -10.86
N LYS A 70 4.13 1.65 -11.49
CA LYS A 70 4.35 2.01 -12.90
C LYS A 70 3.53 1.13 -13.86
N ALA A 71 3.32 -0.13 -13.49
CA ALA A 71 2.53 -1.07 -14.26
C ALA A 71 1.07 -1.08 -13.78
N TYR A 72 0.13 -0.99 -14.72
CA TYR A 72 -1.30 -1.03 -14.40
C TYR A 72 -1.73 -2.44 -14.00
N VAL A 73 -2.30 -2.56 -12.81
CA VAL A 73 -2.90 -3.80 -12.31
C VAL A 73 -4.41 -3.72 -12.51
N LYS A 74 -4.99 -4.69 -13.24
CA LYS A 74 -6.43 -4.75 -13.47
C LYS A 74 -7.15 -5.30 -12.22
N PRO A 75 -8.01 -4.51 -11.54
CA PRO A 75 -8.76 -5.01 -10.38
C PRO A 75 -9.75 -6.10 -10.80
N SER A 76 -9.99 -7.07 -9.91
CA SER A 76 -11.05 -8.06 -10.13
C SER A 76 -12.41 -7.37 -10.12
N ARG A 77 -13.26 -7.66 -11.11
CA ARG A 77 -14.64 -7.16 -11.17
C ARG A 77 -15.57 -7.89 -10.21
N HIS A 78 -15.22 -9.11 -9.81
CA HIS A 78 -16.01 -9.91 -8.89
C HIS A 78 -15.38 -9.86 -7.49
N PRO A 79 -16.15 -9.51 -6.45
CA PRO A 79 -15.66 -9.54 -5.09
C PRO A 79 -15.30 -10.98 -4.71
N ALA A 80 -14.17 -11.16 -4.04
CA ALA A 80 -13.77 -12.48 -3.59
C ALA A 80 -14.77 -12.99 -2.53
N PHE A 81 -15.26 -14.23 -2.68
CA PHE A 81 -16.14 -14.84 -1.69
C PHE A 81 -15.32 -15.35 -0.50
N THR A 82 -15.01 -14.45 0.42
CA THR A 82 -14.23 -14.73 1.64
C THR A 82 -15.09 -14.53 2.87
N ARG A 83 -14.75 -15.23 3.98
CA ARG A 83 -15.44 -15.05 5.28
C ARG A 83 -15.51 -13.58 5.70
N PHE A 84 -14.41 -12.84 5.50
CA PHE A 84 -14.35 -11.42 5.81
C PHE A 84 -15.35 -10.60 4.98
N ASN A 85 -15.44 -10.83 3.67
CA ASN A 85 -16.38 -10.11 2.80
C ASN A 85 -17.84 -10.44 3.11
N VAL A 86 -18.14 -11.66 3.55
CA VAL A 86 -19.47 -12.04 4.04
C VAL A 86 -19.79 -11.29 5.34
N PHE A 87 -18.88 -11.26 6.30
CA PHE A 87 -19.08 -10.48 7.53
C PHE A 87 -19.22 -8.98 7.25
N LEU A 88 -18.43 -8.44 6.32
CA LEU A 88 -18.54 -7.04 5.91
C LEU A 88 -19.92 -6.73 5.30
N ARG A 89 -20.45 -7.62 4.44
CA ARG A 89 -21.82 -7.54 3.90
C ARG A 89 -22.86 -7.49 5.03
N ASP A 90 -22.65 -8.31 6.06
CA ASP A 90 -23.57 -8.48 7.19
C ASP A 90 -23.29 -7.49 8.34
N ARG A 91 -22.42 -6.49 8.12
CA ARG A 91 -21.99 -5.51 9.14
C ARG A 91 -21.49 -6.15 10.44
N PHE A 92 -20.90 -7.33 10.34
CA PHE A 92 -20.45 -8.15 11.47
C PHE A 92 -21.58 -8.50 12.47
N GLN A 93 -22.82 -8.57 12.01
CA GLN A 93 -23.97 -8.99 12.80
C GLN A 93 -24.48 -10.36 12.33
N CYS A 94 -25.07 -11.12 13.26
CA CYS A 94 -25.80 -12.35 12.90
C CYS A 94 -27.03 -11.97 12.07
N GLN A 95 -27.30 -12.73 10.99
CA GLN A 95 -28.54 -12.60 10.21
C GLN A 95 -29.68 -13.38 10.84
#